data_AF-A0A2Z4W9H0-F1
#
_entry.id   AF-A0A2Z4W9H0-F1
#
_cell.length_a   1.000
_cell.length_b   1.000
_cell.length_c   1.000
_cell.angle_alpha   90.00
_cell.angle_beta   90.00
_cell.angle_gamma   90.00
#
_symmetry.space_group_name_H-M   'P 1'
#
loop_
_entity.id
_entity.type
_entity.pdbx_description
1 polymer ?
#
loop_
_entity_poly.entity_id
_entity_poly.type
_entity_poly.pdbx_seq_one_letter_code
_entity_poly.pdbx_strand_id
1 'polypeptide(L)'
;MSKKISLNVSDEQYEEILQKSKINNQTVTDFILNNLPITHYTKLTLNKINNKVNKLKKGKKFSIPELFDKTMEWDKFTKGSRLTVGKLFYQSVTQGDPISKQVEYLEKTLLI
;
A
#
# COMPACT_ATOMS: atom_id res chain seq x y z
N MET A 1 8.30 -11.88 11.92
CA MET A 1 7.68 -13.02 12.63
C MET A 1 6.26 -13.21 12.12
N SER A 2 5.85 -14.44 11.79
CA SER A 2 4.46 -14.75 11.49
C SER A 2 3.69 -15.07 12.78
N LYS A 3 2.40 -14.74 12.81
CA LYS A 3 1.47 -15.17 13.86
C LYS A 3 0.60 -16.29 13.26
N LYS A 4 0.31 -17.33 14.04
CA LYS A 4 -0.55 -18.46 13.63
C LYS A 4 -1.87 -18.37 14.39
N ILE A 5 -2.96 -18.68 13.71
CA ILE A 5 -4.32 -18.76 14.27
C ILE A 5 -4.87 -20.14 13.89
N SER A 6 -5.55 -20.80 14.83
CA SER A 6 -6.30 -22.03 14.58
C SER A 6 -7.79 -21.70 14.59
N LEU A 7 -8.54 -22.23 13.64
CA LEU A 7 -9.98 -22.04 13.52
C LEU A 7 -10.67 -23.40 13.53
N ASN A 8 -11.69 -23.56 14.38
CA ASN A 8 -12.56 -24.72 14.35
C ASN A 8 -13.78 -24.39 13.50
N VAL A 9 -14.10 -25.27 12.55
CA VAL A 9 -15.26 -25.19 11.66
C VAL A 9 -15.95 -26.56 11.63
N SER A 10 -17.20 -26.59 11.21
CA SER A 10 -17.87 -27.86 10.89
C SER A 10 -17.28 -28.50 9.63
N ASP A 11 -17.48 -29.81 9.47
CA ASP A 11 -17.03 -30.54 8.28
C ASP A 11 -17.63 -29.95 6.99
N GLU A 12 -18.90 -29.57 7.02
CA GLU A 12 -19.60 -28.92 5.90
C GLU A 12 -18.92 -27.60 5.50
N GLN A 13 -18.60 -26.75 6.48
CA GLN A 13 -17.91 -25.49 6.24
C GLN A 13 -16.49 -25.70 5.71
N TYR A 14 -15.79 -26.72 6.21
CA TYR A 14 -14.45 -27.05 5.75
C TYR A 14 -14.46 -27.46 4.26
N GLU A 15 -15.37 -28.36 3.87
CA GLU A 15 -15.50 -28.79 2.49
C GLU A 15 -15.90 -27.64 1.56
N GLU A 16 -16.80 -26.76 2.00
CA GLU A 16 -17.18 -25.57 1.23
C GLU A 16 -15.99 -24.63 1.00
N ILE A 17 -15.18 -24.37 2.04
CA ILE A 17 -13.97 -23.56 1.94
C ILE A 17 -12.98 -24.19 0.97
N LEU A 18 -12.78 -25.51 1.05
CA LEU A 18 -11.84 -26.26 0.23
C LEU A 18 -12.25 -26.30 -1.25
N GLN A 19 -13.54 -26.46 -1.55
CA GLN A 19 -14.06 -26.38 -2.91
C GLN A 19 -13.89 -24.97 -3.48
N LYS A 20 -14.28 -23.94 -2.73
CA LYS A 20 -14.15 -22.54 -3.18
C LYS A 20 -12.69 -22.13 -3.37
N SER A 21 -11.76 -22.57 -2.52
CA SER A 21 -10.34 -22.26 -2.70
C SER A 21 -9.78 -22.90 -3.98
N LYS A 22 -10.16 -24.14 -4.29
CA LYS A 22 -9.79 -24.83 -5.55
C LYS A 22 -10.35 -24.11 -6.78
N ILE A 23 -11.62 -23.71 -6.76
CA ILE A 23 -12.26 -22.96 -7.86
C ILE A 23 -11.51 -21.65 -8.13
N ASN A 24 -11.06 -20.96 -7.08
CA ASN A 24 -10.31 -19.71 -7.18
C ASN A 24 -8.79 -19.91 -7.41
N ASN A 25 -8.32 -21.14 -7.57
CA ASN A 25 -6.90 -21.49 -7.70
C ASN A 25 -6.02 -20.89 -6.59
N GLN A 26 -6.50 -20.95 -5.35
CA GLN A 26 -5.86 -20.41 -4.16
C GLN A 26 -5.65 -21.49 -3.10
N THR A 27 -4.68 -21.28 -2.21
CA THR A 27 -4.60 -22.08 -0.99
C THR A 27 -5.77 -21.77 -0.06
N VAL A 28 -6.12 -22.70 0.83
CA VAL A 28 -7.16 -22.48 1.85
C VAL A 28 -6.84 -21.25 2.70
N THR A 29 -5.57 -21.07 3.07
CA THR A 29 -5.11 -19.90 3.82
C THR A 29 -5.34 -18.59 3.05
N ASP A 30 -4.96 -18.53 1.78
CA ASP A 30 -5.12 -17.31 0.97
C ASP A 30 -6.61 -17.01 0.75
N PHE A 31 -7.40 -18.05 0.49
CA PHE A 31 -8.84 -17.92 0.34
C PHE A 31 -9.48 -17.34 1.61
N ILE A 32 -9.17 -17.89 2.80
CA ILE A 32 -9.68 -17.37 4.07
C ILE A 32 -9.22 -15.92 4.27
N LEU A 33 -7.94 -15.62 4.10
CA LEU A 33 -7.41 -14.27 4.31
C LEU A 33 -8.01 -13.22 3.37
N ASN A 34 -8.30 -13.58 2.13
CA ASN A 34 -8.92 -12.67 1.14
C ASN A 34 -10.42 -12.47 1.36
N ASN A 35 -11.10 -13.41 2.02
CA ASN A 35 -12.54 -13.33 2.29
C ASN A 35 -12.86 -12.79 3.68
N LEU A 36 -11.88 -12.72 4.58
CA LEU A 36 -12.06 -12.02 5.85
C LEU A 36 -12.15 -10.51 5.61
N PRO A 37 -13.01 -9.78 6.33
CA PRO A 37 -13.13 -8.31 6.25
C PRO A 37 -11.95 -7.63 6.96
N ILE A 38 -10.73 -8.10 6.70
CA ILE A 38 -9.50 -7.55 7.25
C ILE A 38 -8.98 -6.50 6.29
N THR A 39 -8.58 -5.36 6.82
CA THR A 39 -7.93 -4.33 6.02
C THR A 39 -6.63 -4.88 5.44
N HIS A 40 -6.63 -5.20 4.15
CA HIS A 40 -5.40 -5.46 3.40
C HIS A 40 -4.64 -4.15 3.31
N TYR A 41 -3.75 -3.92 4.26
CA TYR A 41 -2.91 -2.75 4.20
C TYR A 41 -2.01 -2.87 2.97
N THR A 42 -2.22 -1.99 2.01
CA THR A 42 -1.36 -1.95 0.84
C THR A 42 -0.03 -1.34 1.26
N LYS A 43 1.06 -1.90 0.77
CA LYS A 43 2.38 -1.27 0.95
C LYS A 43 2.48 -0.12 -0.05
N LEU A 44 2.71 1.10 0.45
CA LEU A 44 3.18 2.18 -0.41
C LEU A 44 4.59 1.82 -0.91
N THR A 45 4.89 2.11 -2.17
CA THR A 45 6.22 1.90 -2.78
C THR A 45 6.65 3.16 -3.52
N LEU A 46 7.97 3.35 -3.66
CA LEU A 46 8.51 4.46 -4.45
C LEU A 46 7.98 4.47 -5.88
N ASN A 47 7.86 3.29 -6.51
CA ASN A 47 7.35 3.19 -7.88
C ASN A 47 5.91 3.72 -7.99
N LYS A 48 5.05 3.47 -7.00
CA LYS A 48 3.69 4.04 -6.97
C LYS A 48 3.71 5.57 -6.90
N ILE A 49 4.63 6.14 -6.12
CA ILE A 49 4.80 7.60 -6.04
C ILE A 49 5.30 8.14 -7.38
N ASN A 50 6.37 7.58 -7.92
CA ASN A 50 6.97 8.02 -9.20
C ASN A 50 5.95 7.98 -10.35
N ASN A 51 5.13 6.92 -10.42
CA ASN A 51 4.06 6.81 -11.42
C ASN A 51 2.97 7.88 -11.30
N LYS A 52 2.67 8.36 -10.08
CA LYS A 52 1.70 9.45 -9.86
C LYS A 52 2.35 10.81 -10.10
N VAL A 53 3.60 10.99 -9.69
CA VAL A 53 4.39 12.20 -9.92
C VAL A 53 4.61 12.47 -11.40
N ASN A 54 4.93 11.44 -12.19
CA ASN A 54 5.11 11.56 -13.65
C ASN A 54 3.83 12.00 -14.39
N LYS A 55 2.66 11.88 -13.75
CA LYS A 55 1.38 12.35 -14.30
C LYS A 55 1.07 13.80 -13.92
N LEU A 56 1.86 14.43 -13.05
CA LEU A 56 1.69 15.82 -12.69
C LEU A 56 2.23 16.72 -13.81
N LYS A 57 1.65 17.92 -13.92
CA LYS A 57 2.19 18.97 -14.79
C LYS A 57 3.56 19.41 -14.24
N LYS A 58 4.50 19.71 -15.14
CA LYS A 58 5.81 20.23 -14.78
C LYS A 58 5.68 21.50 -13.92
N GLY A 59 6.52 21.62 -12.91
CA GLY A 59 6.53 22.76 -11.97
C GLY A 59 5.39 22.75 -10.95
N LYS A 60 4.54 21.70 -10.93
CA LYS A 60 3.50 21.60 -9.91
C LYS A 60 4.12 21.25 -8.55
N LYS A 61 3.71 22.01 -7.53
CA LYS A 61 3.97 21.72 -6.12
C LYS A 61 3.07 20.58 -5.63
N PHE A 62 3.62 19.64 -4.86
CA PHE A 62 2.84 18.54 -4.28
C PHE A 62 3.44 18.04 -2.97
N SER A 63 2.59 17.42 -2.14
CA SER A 63 3.03 16.52 -1.06
C SER A 63 2.66 15.06 -1.38
N ILE A 64 3.42 14.08 -0.86
CA ILE A 64 3.15 12.65 -1.12
C ILE A 64 1.68 12.25 -0.83
N PRO A 65 1.05 12.69 0.29
CA PRO A 65 -0.35 12.37 0.56
C PRO A 65 -1.32 12.85 -0.54
N GLU A 66 -1.05 14.00 -1.17
CA GLU A 66 -1.91 14.60 -2.19
C GLU A 66 -1.89 13.84 -3.53
N LEU A 67 -0.95 12.91 -3.70
CA LEU A 67 -0.88 12.05 -4.89
C LEU A 67 -1.93 10.93 -4.87
N PHE A 68 -2.53 10.69 -3.71
CA PHE A 68 -3.42 9.57 -3.46
C PHE A 68 -4.78 10.07 -3.00
N ASP A 69 -5.83 9.41 -3.44
CA ASP A 69 -7.15 9.66 -2.87
C ASP A 69 -7.12 9.32 -1.37
N LYS A 70 -7.63 10.23 -0.52
CA LYS A 70 -7.46 10.16 0.92
C LYS A 70 -8.08 8.88 1.50
N THR A 71 -9.31 8.57 1.12
CA THR A 71 -10.09 7.47 1.70
C THR A 71 -9.93 6.15 0.94
N MET A 72 -9.69 6.21 -0.37
CA MET A 72 -9.57 5.02 -1.21
C MET A 72 -8.15 4.44 -1.27
N GLU A 73 -7.12 5.29 -1.17
CA GLU A 73 -5.72 4.88 -1.34
C GLU A 73 -4.87 5.22 -0.09
N TRP A 74 -4.80 6.50 0.29
CA TRP A 74 -3.87 6.98 1.30
C TRP A 74 -4.07 6.28 2.64
N ASP A 75 -5.32 6.24 3.11
CA ASP A 75 -5.64 5.66 4.41
C ASP A 75 -5.49 4.13 4.47
N LYS A 76 -5.41 3.46 3.31
CA LYS A 76 -5.15 2.03 3.23
C LYS A 76 -3.66 1.67 3.28
N PHE A 77 -2.75 2.64 3.13
CA PHE A 77 -1.33 2.37 3.28
C PHE A 77 -0.95 2.18 4.76
N THR A 78 -0.11 1.20 5.10
CA THR A 78 0.40 1.11 6.48
C THR A 78 1.16 2.39 6.86
N LYS A 79 1.01 2.86 8.11
CA LYS A 79 1.81 3.98 8.66
C LYS A 79 3.31 3.76 8.45
N GLY A 80 3.79 2.54 8.67
CA GLY A 80 5.19 2.15 8.42
C GLY A 80 5.60 2.36 6.96
N SER A 81 4.79 1.91 5.99
CA SER A 81 5.10 2.13 4.57
C SER A 81 5.07 3.60 4.17
N ARG A 82 4.15 4.41 4.72
CA ARG A 82 4.10 5.86 4.46
C ARG A 82 5.39 6.54 4.93
N LEU A 83 5.87 6.21 6.12
CA LEU A 83 7.10 6.77 6.70
C LEU A 83 8.35 6.30 5.93
N THR A 84 8.51 5.00 5.70
CA THR A 84 9.67 4.45 5.00
C THR A 84 9.78 5.03 3.59
N VAL A 85 8.68 5.03 2.83
CA VAL A 85 8.72 5.52 1.44
C VAL A 85 8.86 7.03 1.39
N GLY A 86 8.24 7.78 2.32
CA GLY A 86 8.47 9.22 2.44
C GLY A 86 9.95 9.55 2.63
N LYS A 87 10.63 8.83 3.55
CA LYS A 87 12.08 8.99 3.77
C LYS A 87 12.89 8.66 2.52
N LEU A 88 12.59 7.55 1.85
CA LEU A 88 13.31 7.15 0.64
C LEU A 88 13.10 8.14 -0.51
N PHE A 89 11.89 8.68 -0.66
CA PHE A 89 11.58 9.66 -1.70
C PHE A 89 12.29 10.98 -1.43
N TYR A 90 12.29 11.44 -0.17
CA TYR A 90 13.04 12.62 0.23
C TYR A 90 14.55 12.47 -0.04
N GLN A 91 15.12 11.30 0.29
CA GLN A 91 16.51 10.99 -0.01
C GLN A 91 16.80 11.02 -1.51
N SER A 92 15.92 10.49 -2.36
CA SER A 92 16.14 10.53 -3.81
C SER A 92 16.08 11.96 -4.35
N VAL A 93 15.11 12.76 -3.90
CA VAL A 93 14.98 14.17 -4.27
C VAL A 93 16.21 14.98 -3.88
N THR A 94 16.68 14.82 -2.63
CA THR A 94 17.87 15.53 -2.11
C THR A 94 19.18 15.09 -2.77
N GLN A 95 19.26 13.84 -3.23
CA GLN A 95 20.40 13.32 -3.99
C GLN A 95 20.38 13.66 -5.49
N GLY A 96 19.39 14.44 -5.94
CA GLY A 96 19.33 14.95 -7.32
C GLY A 96 18.65 14.02 -8.32
N ASP A 97 17.79 13.11 -7.87
CA ASP A 97 16.96 12.26 -8.73
C ASP A 97 16.19 13.14 -9.75
N PRO A 98 16.23 12.82 -11.06
CA PRO A 98 15.60 13.63 -12.11
C PRO A 98 14.12 13.94 -11.89
N ILE A 99 13.41 13.17 -11.07
CA ILE A 99 12.02 13.46 -10.67
C ILE A 99 11.92 14.84 -9.96
N SER A 100 12.91 15.22 -9.16
CA SER A 100 12.95 16.53 -8.49
C SER A 100 13.12 17.72 -9.44
N LYS A 101 13.60 17.47 -10.67
CA LYS A 101 13.72 18.51 -11.71
C LYS A 101 12.41 18.77 -12.44
N GLN A 102 11.42 17.88 -12.34
CA GLN A 102 10.14 18.01 -13.04
C GLN A 102 9.04 18.62 -12.16
N VAL A 103 9.13 18.45 -10.84
CA VAL A 103 8.10 18.85 -9.87
C VAL A 103 8.72 19.40 -8.60
N GLU A 104 7.99 20.29 -7.92
CA GLU A 104 8.44 20.87 -6.65
C GLU A 104 7.85 20.06 -5.48
N TYR A 105 8.70 19.32 -4.78
CA TYR A 105 8.29 18.56 -3.60
C TYR A 105 8.14 19.50 -2.39
N LEU A 106 6.92 19.64 -1.87
CA LEU A 106 6.64 20.37 -0.64
C LEU A 106 6.95 19.48 0.56
N GLU A 107 8.12 19.68 1.16
CA GLU A 107 8.43 19.14 2.47
C GLU A 107 7.42 19.71 3.48
N LYS A 108 6.45 18.90 3.91
CA LYS A 108 5.65 19.28 5.07
C LYS A 108 6.56 19.22 6.29
N THR A 109 6.89 20.39 6.82
CA THR A 109 7.42 20.54 8.17
C THR A 109 6.54 19.72 9.10
N LEU A 110 7.10 18.66 9.69
CA LEU A 110 6.47 17.89 10.74
C LEU A 110 6.25 18.84 11.92
N LEU A 111 5.08 19.48 12.00
CA LEU A 111 4.56 19.96 13.28
C LEU A 111 4.18 18.71 14.06
N ILE A 112 5.04 18.42 15.03
CA ILE A 112 4.96 17.38 16.06
C ILE A 112 3.62 17.47 16.78
#